data_AF-A0A6G8CR81-F1
#
_entry.id   AF-A0A6G8CR81-F1
#
_cell.length_a   1.000
_cell.length_b   1.000
_cell.length_c   1.000
_cell.angle_alpha   90.00
_cell.angle_beta   90.00
_cell.angle_gamma   90.00
#
_symmetry.space_group_name_H-M   'P 1'
#
loop_
_entity.id
_entity.type
_entity.pdbx_description
1 polymer ?
#
loop_
_entity_poly.entity_id
_entity_poly.type
_entity_poly.pdbx_seq_one_letter_code
_entity_poly.pdbx_strand_id
1 'polypeptide(L)'
;MLLEQSLIQPIRRIDLIQPWRAAGKKVGMVADSLLAGAMAIHFEDSALVFRSPLRFASCQTGTVIGVRSSGVPLTLGYRFDVVPSEDVDGFFAACEPRLSLTPDQWSGLSRLGKAESVFLLADLSYLGKDYFLRLRSLDRGWCSVSYRPDLDGAIEFSPENARAEVPHVVVNSPADEFGWLHPASAYPFVLDGQYWRTAHPRDWPWPLARAWRSQPTGSEYRRIVKAALLARFVQHDTLRKRLKALRWPVTVADLPEGLVEEVAALM
;
A
#
# COMPACT_ATOMS: atom_id res chain seq x y z
N MET A 1 26.87 8.99 2.15
CA MET A 1 26.81 10.34 1.59
C MET A 1 25.41 10.94 1.47
N LEU A 2 24.35 10.26 0.98
CA LEU A 2 23.01 10.90 0.82
C LEU A 2 22.25 11.18 2.14
N LEU A 3 22.59 10.50 3.24
CA LEU A 3 21.93 10.64 4.54
C LEU A 3 22.74 11.46 5.55
N GLU A 4 23.94 11.94 5.18
CA GLU A 4 24.84 12.65 6.10
C GLU A 4 24.31 14.03 6.51
N GLN A 5 23.51 14.67 5.65
CA GLN A 5 22.92 15.99 5.90
C GLN A 5 21.72 15.95 6.85
N SER A 6 21.09 14.80 7.04
CA SER A 6 19.95 14.61 7.97
C SER A 6 20.38 13.99 9.30
N LEU A 7 21.69 13.78 9.52
CA LEU A 7 22.22 13.29 10.78
C LEU A 7 22.00 14.37 11.85
N ILE A 8 21.26 14.04 12.91
CA ILE A 8 21.07 14.87 14.11
C ILE A 8 20.06 16.03 13.91
N GLN A 9 18.88 15.75 13.35
CA GLN A 9 17.72 16.67 13.45
C GLN A 9 16.52 16.01 14.13
N PRO A 10 15.74 16.75 14.95
CA PRO A 10 14.53 16.23 15.55
C PRO A 10 13.45 16.05 14.49
N ILE A 11 12.71 14.94 14.57
CA ILE A 11 11.50 14.74 13.76
C ILE A 11 10.48 15.79 14.20
N ARG A 12 10.01 16.61 13.27
CA ARG A 12 8.97 17.62 13.51
C ARG A 12 7.58 17.06 13.21
N ARG A 13 7.47 16.27 12.15
CA ARG A 13 6.19 15.77 11.63
C ARG A 13 6.40 14.50 10.81
N ILE A 14 5.42 13.61 10.84
CA ILE A 14 5.33 12.47 9.93
C ILE A 14 4.04 12.63 9.13
N ASP A 15 4.15 12.78 7.82
CA ASP A 15 3.00 12.81 6.92
C ASP A 15 2.79 11.45 6.30
N LEU A 16 1.57 10.94 6.44
CA LEU A 16 1.09 9.75 5.76
C LEU A 16 0.26 10.19 4.55
N ILE A 17 0.67 9.76 3.35
CA ILE A 17 -0.02 10.05 2.10
C ILE A 17 -0.70 8.77 1.62
N GLN A 18 -2.01 8.86 1.36
CA GLN A 18 -2.91 7.70 1.26
C GLN A 18 -2.73 6.78 2.48
N PRO A 19 -3.00 7.28 3.71
CA PRO A 19 -2.85 6.48 4.91
C PRO A 19 -3.78 5.27 4.87
N TRP A 20 -3.27 4.12 5.33
CA TRP A 20 -4.01 2.86 5.30
C TRP A 20 -5.33 2.93 6.06
N ARG A 21 -6.41 2.46 5.43
CA ARG A 21 -7.75 2.46 6.05
C ARG A 21 -8.27 1.05 6.27
N ALA A 22 -8.46 0.69 7.53
CA ALA A 22 -9.19 -0.50 7.93
C ALA A 22 -10.40 -0.10 8.79
N ALA A 23 -11.57 -0.70 8.52
CA ALA A 23 -12.80 -0.38 9.23
C ALA A 23 -12.64 -0.56 10.75
N GLY A 24 -13.06 0.44 11.51
CA GLY A 24 -12.97 0.42 12.99
C GLY A 24 -11.55 0.49 13.55
N LYS A 25 -10.53 0.77 12.72
CA LYS A 25 -9.13 0.95 13.15
C LYS A 25 -8.69 2.40 12.97
N LYS A 26 -7.63 2.77 13.70
CA LYS A 26 -7.01 4.09 13.57
C LYS A 26 -6.37 4.21 12.18
N VAL A 27 -6.71 5.27 11.46
CA VAL A 27 -6.21 5.50 10.09
C VAL A 27 -4.69 5.60 10.09
N GLY A 28 -4.06 4.92 9.14
CA GLY A 28 -2.61 4.88 8.97
C GLY A 28 -1.84 4.08 10.01
N MET A 29 -2.50 3.46 11.00
CA MET A 29 -1.87 2.71 12.08
C MET A 29 -2.38 1.28 12.15
N VAL A 30 -1.46 0.32 12.12
CA VAL A 30 -1.74 -1.10 12.30
C VAL A 30 -0.76 -1.66 13.33
N ALA A 31 -1.30 -2.11 14.47
CA ALA A 31 -0.51 -2.37 15.67
C ALA A 31 0.35 -1.13 16.00
N ASP A 32 1.68 -1.30 16.08
CA ASP A 32 2.62 -0.21 16.32
C ASP A 32 3.32 0.28 15.04
N SER A 33 2.89 -0.17 13.86
CA SER A 33 3.42 0.32 12.58
C SER A 33 2.52 1.39 11.98
N LEU A 34 3.14 2.32 11.26
CA LEU A 34 2.46 3.20 10.32
C LEU A 34 2.43 2.56 8.93
N LEU A 35 1.28 2.62 8.26
CA LEU A 35 1.08 2.12 6.90
C LEU A 35 0.43 3.19 6.03
N ALA A 36 1.03 3.46 4.87
CA ALA A 36 0.53 4.42 3.91
C ALA A 36 1.05 4.13 2.50
N GLY A 37 0.42 4.67 1.46
CA GLY A 37 0.95 4.56 0.10
C GLY A 37 2.29 5.30 -0.07
N ALA A 38 2.48 6.39 0.67
CA ALA A 38 3.73 7.10 0.79
C ALA A 38 3.85 7.77 2.16
N MET A 39 5.05 8.14 2.53
CA MET A 39 5.35 8.75 3.82
C MET A 39 6.42 9.83 3.68
N ALA A 40 6.27 10.93 4.38
CA ALA A 40 7.32 11.92 4.56
C ALA A 40 7.64 12.09 6.05
N ILE A 41 8.92 11.97 6.41
CA ILE A 41 9.41 12.26 7.76
C ILE A 41 10.10 13.62 7.68
N HIS A 42 9.48 14.64 8.28
CA HIS A 42 9.98 16.01 8.28
C HIS A 42 10.91 16.26 9.46
N PHE A 43 12.02 16.91 9.14
CA PHE A 43 12.91 17.58 10.07
C PHE A 43 12.77 19.10 9.93
N GLU A 44 13.72 19.86 10.48
CA GLU A 44 13.72 21.32 10.40
C GLU A 44 13.78 21.79 8.94
N ASP A 45 14.84 21.41 8.22
CA ASP A 45 15.12 21.91 6.88
C ASP A 45 14.93 20.84 5.79
N SER A 46 14.91 19.57 6.18
CA SER A 46 14.87 18.44 5.25
C SER A 46 13.74 17.47 5.56
N ALA A 47 13.42 16.61 4.59
CA ALA A 47 12.48 15.51 4.76
C ALA A 47 12.97 14.26 4.05
N LEU A 48 12.69 13.11 4.66
CA LEU A 48 12.83 11.80 4.02
C LEU A 48 11.49 11.43 3.40
N VAL A 49 11.49 11.15 2.10
CA VAL A 49 10.26 10.81 1.36
C VAL A 49 10.35 9.38 0.85
N PHE A 50 9.34 8.58 1.20
CA PHE A 50 9.20 7.18 0.84
C PHE A 50 7.92 7.00 0.03
N ARG A 51 8.01 6.50 -1.20
CA ARG A 51 6.86 6.39 -2.11
C ARG A 51 6.73 5.01 -2.71
N SER A 52 5.52 4.47 -2.69
CA SER A 52 5.17 3.24 -3.39
C SER A 52 5.22 3.46 -4.91
N PRO A 53 6.05 2.70 -5.65
CA PRO A 53 6.04 2.75 -7.11
C PRO A 53 4.70 2.27 -7.68
N LEU A 54 4.01 1.37 -6.96
CA LEU A 54 2.72 0.83 -7.36
C LEU A 54 1.61 1.89 -7.38
N ARG A 55 1.73 2.91 -6.51
CA ARG A 55 0.72 3.96 -6.35
C ARG A 55 1.14 5.31 -6.96
N PHE A 56 2.44 5.63 -6.96
CA PHE A 56 2.95 6.97 -7.28
C PHE A 56 3.96 7.02 -8.43
N ALA A 57 4.22 5.92 -9.15
CA ALA A 57 5.18 5.92 -10.25
C ALA A 57 4.67 5.22 -11.51
N SER A 58 5.07 5.77 -12.66
CA SER A 58 4.86 5.12 -13.97
C SER A 58 5.71 3.86 -14.14
N CYS A 59 6.90 3.83 -13.51
CA CYS A 59 7.78 2.66 -13.48
C CYS A 59 7.78 2.00 -12.10
N GLN A 60 7.71 0.67 -12.09
CA GLN A 60 7.58 -0.12 -10.85
C GLN A 60 8.92 -0.43 -10.18
N THR A 61 9.99 0.24 -10.62
CA THR A 61 11.32 0.09 -10.05
C THR A 61 11.41 0.93 -8.78
N GLY A 62 11.86 0.34 -7.67
CA GLY A 62 12.22 1.08 -6.46
C GLY A 62 13.59 1.75 -6.55
N THR A 63 14.05 2.36 -5.46
CA THR A 63 15.41 2.90 -5.36
C THR A 63 16.43 1.76 -5.44
N VAL A 64 17.35 1.87 -6.40
CA VAL A 64 18.45 0.92 -6.60
C VAL A 64 19.52 1.19 -5.55
N ILE A 65 19.86 0.16 -4.79
CA ILE A 65 20.84 0.19 -3.69
C ILE A 65 22.12 -0.58 -4.03
N GLY A 66 22.15 -1.25 -5.18
CA GLY A 66 23.30 -2.00 -5.66
C GLY A 66 22.94 -2.89 -6.84
N VAL A 67 23.90 -3.69 -7.28
CA VAL A 67 23.74 -4.65 -8.38
C VAL A 67 24.34 -5.98 -7.95
N ARG A 68 23.61 -7.08 -8.16
CA ARG A 68 24.13 -8.44 -7.90
C ARG A 68 25.23 -8.79 -8.90
N SER A 69 26.04 -9.81 -8.59
CA SER A 69 27.00 -10.39 -9.54
C SER A 69 26.34 -10.87 -10.85
N SER A 70 25.06 -11.22 -10.82
CA SER A 70 24.25 -11.57 -12.00
C SER A 70 23.81 -10.37 -12.86
N GLY A 71 24.20 -9.14 -12.50
CA GLY A 71 23.76 -7.91 -13.18
C GLY A 71 22.35 -7.44 -12.80
N VAL A 72 21.64 -8.18 -11.94
CA VAL A 72 20.27 -7.82 -11.52
C VAL A 72 20.32 -6.72 -10.45
N PRO A 73 19.60 -5.60 -10.62
CA PRO A 73 19.52 -4.54 -9.62
C PRO A 73 18.97 -5.03 -8.28
N LEU A 74 19.59 -4.58 -7.19
CA LEU A 74 19.05 -4.68 -5.84
C LEU A 74 18.26 -3.40 -5.54
N THR A 75 17.02 -3.54 -5.06
CA THR A 75 16.14 -2.39 -4.81
C THR A 75 15.44 -2.48 -3.46
N LEU A 76 15.09 -1.33 -2.87
CA LEU A 76 14.27 -1.22 -1.66
C LEU A 76 12.78 -1.58 -1.89
N GLY A 77 12.35 -1.78 -3.14
CA GLY A 77 10.94 -1.96 -3.49
C GLY A 77 10.11 -0.66 -3.47
N TYR A 78 10.59 0.38 -2.78
CA TYR A 78 10.03 1.73 -2.79
C TYR A 78 11.00 2.79 -3.31
N ARG A 79 10.48 3.96 -3.67
CA ARG A 79 11.28 5.15 -3.99
C ARG A 79 11.63 5.91 -2.72
N PHE A 80 12.89 6.28 -2.59
CA PHE A 80 13.46 7.01 -1.47
C PHE A 80 14.15 8.26 -1.99
N ASP A 81 13.76 9.42 -1.44
CA ASP A 81 14.30 10.72 -1.77
C ASP A 81 14.59 11.50 -0.47
N VAL A 82 15.63 12.34 -0.48
CA VAL A 82 15.92 13.33 0.57
C VAL A 82 15.79 14.70 -0.06
N VAL A 83 14.90 15.53 0.48
CA VAL A 83 14.53 16.82 -0.11
C VAL A 83 14.38 17.90 0.96
N PRO A 84 14.41 19.18 0.60
CA PRO A 84 13.97 20.25 1.48
C PRO A 84 12.55 19.99 2.01
N SER A 85 12.30 20.32 3.28
CA SER A 85 11.01 20.05 3.94
C SER A 85 9.82 20.71 3.22
N GLU A 86 10.06 21.87 2.61
CA GLU A 86 9.10 22.64 1.81
C GLU A 86 8.77 22.03 0.44
N ASP A 87 9.65 21.18 -0.10
CA ASP A 87 9.50 20.61 -1.44
C ASP A 87 8.68 19.30 -1.46
N VAL A 88 8.33 18.75 -0.29
CA VAL A 88 7.61 17.47 -0.16
C VAL A 88 6.30 17.48 -0.94
N ASP A 89 5.59 18.61 -0.97
CA ASP A 89 4.30 18.72 -1.65
C ASP A 89 4.42 18.59 -3.18
N GLY A 90 5.59 18.88 -3.77
CA GLY A 90 5.85 18.68 -5.19
C GLY A 90 5.80 17.22 -5.65
N PHE A 91 5.84 16.26 -4.71
CA PHE A 91 5.82 14.83 -5.00
C PHE A 91 4.43 14.23 -5.15
N PHE A 92 3.38 14.94 -4.74
CA PHE A 92 2.03 14.38 -4.60
C PHE A 92 0.98 15.30 -5.23
N ALA A 93 -0.09 14.72 -5.75
CA ALA A 93 -1.23 15.52 -6.19
C ALA A 93 -1.90 16.20 -4.98
N ALA A 94 -2.44 17.40 -5.19
CA ALA A 94 -3.03 18.21 -4.12
C ALA A 94 -4.24 17.54 -3.43
N CYS A 95 -4.95 16.65 -4.13
CA CYS A 95 -6.13 15.95 -3.63
C CYS A 95 -5.82 14.61 -2.93
N GLU A 96 -4.54 14.24 -2.79
CA GLU A 96 -4.18 13.00 -2.11
C GLU A 96 -4.60 13.04 -0.63
N PRO A 97 -5.30 12.02 -0.11
CA PRO A 97 -5.65 11.98 1.29
C PRO A 97 -4.41 11.95 2.18
N ARG A 98 -4.37 12.80 3.21
CA ARG A 98 -3.21 12.97 4.08
C ARG A 98 -3.59 12.87 5.56
N LEU A 99 -2.65 12.37 6.35
CA LEU A 99 -2.70 12.40 7.81
C LEU A 99 -1.33 12.80 8.33
N SER A 100 -1.25 13.96 8.98
CA SER A 100 -0.04 14.42 9.66
C SER A 100 -0.05 13.99 11.11
N LEU A 101 1.08 13.46 11.57
CA LEU A 101 1.29 13.01 12.94
C LEU A 101 2.49 13.75 13.53
N THR A 102 2.36 14.16 14.79
CA THR A 102 3.53 14.51 15.60
C THR A 102 4.19 13.22 16.12
N PRO A 103 5.50 13.22 16.45
CA PRO A 103 6.20 12.01 16.90
C PRO A 103 5.57 11.32 18.12
N ASP A 104 4.91 12.07 19.01
CA ASP A 104 4.22 11.57 20.19
C ASP A 104 2.88 10.86 19.88
N GLN A 105 2.29 11.11 18.71
CA GLN A 105 1.02 10.50 18.29
C GLN A 105 1.19 9.07 17.75
N TRP A 106 2.42 8.64 17.49
CA TRP A 106 2.74 7.29 17.05
C TRP A 106 3.30 6.43 18.20
N SER A 107 2.56 5.39 18.58
CA SER A 107 2.91 4.50 19.69
C SER A 107 4.23 3.74 19.49
N GLY A 108 4.63 3.51 18.22
CA GLY A 108 5.90 2.86 17.88
C GLY A 108 7.11 3.66 18.36
N LEU A 109 7.01 5.00 18.38
CA LEU A 109 8.05 5.88 18.92
C LEU A 109 7.91 6.14 20.42
N SER A 110 6.74 5.94 21.03
CA SER A 110 6.50 6.31 22.43
C SER A 110 7.03 5.28 23.45
N ARG A 111 7.61 4.17 23.01
CA ARG A 111 8.13 3.11 23.91
C ARG A 111 9.39 3.52 24.69
N LEU A 112 10.00 4.68 24.42
CA LEU A 112 11.36 5.00 24.85
C LEU A 112 11.58 6.48 25.23
N GLY A 113 10.73 7.05 26.09
CA GLY A 113 11.00 8.31 26.81
C GLY A 113 10.37 9.59 26.23
N LYS A 114 10.59 10.73 26.91
CA LYS A 114 9.96 12.04 26.62
C LYS A 114 10.79 13.00 25.75
N ALA A 115 11.97 12.58 25.27
CA ALA A 115 12.85 13.46 24.50
C ALA A 115 12.33 13.67 23.05
N GLU A 116 12.80 14.74 22.41
CA GLU A 116 12.58 14.98 20.98
C GLU A 116 13.26 13.85 20.19
N SER A 117 12.51 13.17 19.31
CA SER A 117 13.03 12.05 18.52
C SER A 117 14.04 12.56 17.50
N VAL A 118 15.34 12.27 17.69
CA VAL A 118 16.42 12.69 16.79
C VAL A 118 16.97 11.50 16.04
N PHE A 119 16.92 11.50 14.69
CA PHE A 119 17.58 10.46 13.90
C PHE A 119 19.09 10.68 13.84
N LEU A 120 19.84 9.66 14.26
CA LEU A 120 21.30 9.68 14.37
C LEU A 120 22.00 8.92 13.27
N LEU A 121 21.36 7.88 12.74
CA LEU A 121 22.02 6.96 11.84
C LEU A 121 21.01 6.29 10.94
N ALA A 122 21.39 6.12 9.68
CA ALA A 122 20.67 5.33 8.72
C ALA A 122 21.53 4.14 8.30
N ASP A 123 20.92 2.96 8.27
CA ASP A 123 21.55 1.70 7.94
C ASP A 123 20.67 0.95 6.93
N LEU A 124 21.28 0.04 6.16
CA LEU A 124 20.57 -0.82 5.22
C LEU A 124 20.58 -2.24 5.77
N SER A 125 19.41 -2.84 5.90
CA SER A 125 19.27 -4.23 6.35
C SER A 125 18.40 -5.04 5.38
N TYR A 126 18.35 -6.35 5.61
CA TYR A 126 17.54 -7.25 4.80
C TYR A 126 16.85 -8.31 5.66
N LEU A 127 15.68 -8.76 5.20
CA LEU A 127 14.92 -9.86 5.78
C LEU A 127 14.46 -10.77 4.65
N GLY A 128 15.00 -12.00 4.61
CA GLY A 128 14.80 -12.90 3.48
C GLY A 128 15.36 -12.32 2.19
N LYS A 129 14.48 -11.92 1.26
CA LYS A 129 14.85 -11.33 -0.04
C LYS A 129 14.64 -9.81 -0.10
N ASP A 130 14.04 -9.23 0.94
CA ASP A 130 13.62 -7.83 0.95
C ASP A 130 14.65 -6.97 1.68
N TYR A 131 15.07 -5.88 1.05
CA TYR A 131 15.93 -4.87 1.66
C TYR A 131 15.08 -3.73 2.22
N PHE A 132 15.51 -3.14 3.32
CA PHE A 132 14.81 -2.05 3.98
C PHE A 132 15.79 -1.07 4.65
N LEU A 133 15.37 0.19 4.73
CA LEU A 133 16.13 1.22 5.43
C LEU A 133 15.83 1.13 6.93
N ARG A 134 16.86 1.23 7.76
CA ARG A 134 16.75 1.35 9.21
C ARG A 134 17.19 2.73 9.64
N LEU A 135 16.42 3.35 10.51
CA LEU A 135 16.66 4.67 11.05
C LEU A 135 16.79 4.57 12.57
N ARG A 136 17.90 5.03 13.14
CA ARG A 136 18.14 4.99 14.59
C ARG A 136 17.80 6.34 15.22
N SER A 137 16.82 6.35 16.13
CA SER A 137 16.58 7.50 17.01
C SER A 137 17.50 7.44 18.25
N LEU A 138 18.00 8.58 18.72
CA LEU A 138 18.89 8.68 19.88
C LEU A 138 18.26 8.14 21.16
N ASP A 139 17.00 8.47 21.37
CA ASP A 139 16.20 8.08 22.53
C ASP A 139 15.35 6.83 22.27
N ARG A 140 14.98 6.55 21.01
CA ARG A 140 13.91 5.60 20.64
C ARG A 140 14.33 4.37 19.85
N GLY A 141 15.62 4.04 19.84
CA GLY A 141 16.11 2.80 19.24
C GLY A 141 15.99 2.80 17.72
N TRP A 142 15.80 1.63 17.12
CA TRP A 142 15.70 1.49 15.67
C TRP A 142 14.25 1.55 15.20
N CYS A 143 14.03 2.10 14.02
CA CYS A 143 12.82 1.94 13.23
C CYS A 143 13.20 1.44 11.84
N SER A 144 12.29 0.73 11.16
CA SER A 144 12.51 0.24 9.80
C SER A 144 11.45 0.75 8.84
N VAL A 145 11.87 1.07 7.61
CA VAL A 145 10.99 1.43 6.50
C VAL A 145 11.01 0.30 5.48
N SER A 146 9.90 -0.41 5.34
CA SER A 146 9.77 -1.60 4.48
C SER A 146 8.70 -1.40 3.40
N TYR A 147 8.90 -2.05 2.24
CA TYR A 147 7.87 -2.17 1.22
C TYR A 147 6.95 -3.36 1.52
N ARG A 148 5.63 -3.14 1.50
CA ARG A 148 4.60 -4.16 1.71
C ARG A 148 3.79 -4.38 0.43
N PRO A 149 4.34 -5.11 -0.56
CA PRO A 149 3.60 -5.45 -1.78
C PRO A 149 2.33 -6.27 -1.47
N ASP A 150 2.36 -7.06 -0.40
CA ASP A 150 1.24 -7.85 0.13
C ASP A 150 0.11 -7.00 0.71
N LEU A 151 0.43 -5.79 1.16
CA LEU A 151 -0.52 -4.79 1.60
C LEU A 151 -0.62 -3.69 0.55
N ASP A 152 -0.94 -4.09 -0.67
CA ASP A 152 -1.30 -3.16 -1.73
C ASP A 152 -0.20 -2.13 -2.07
N GLY A 153 1.06 -2.57 -1.92
CA GLY A 153 2.23 -1.73 -2.12
C GLY A 153 2.38 -0.64 -1.06
N ALA A 154 1.89 -0.82 0.16
CA ALA A 154 2.08 0.14 1.23
C ALA A 154 3.56 0.28 1.62
N ILE A 155 3.92 1.45 2.09
CA ILE A 155 5.13 1.72 2.87
C ILE A 155 4.78 1.49 4.33
N GLU A 156 5.56 0.62 4.96
CA GLU A 156 5.48 0.37 6.39
C GLU A 156 6.61 1.07 7.11
N PHE A 157 6.28 1.82 8.16
CA PHE A 157 7.24 2.33 9.11
C PHE A 157 6.97 1.73 10.49
N SER A 158 7.92 0.93 10.98
CA SER A 158 7.71 0.09 12.17
C SER A 158 8.84 0.25 13.19
N PRO A 159 8.55 0.01 14.48
CA PRO A 159 9.60 -0.08 15.49
C PRO A 159 10.48 -1.32 15.24
N GLU A 160 11.77 -1.12 15.43
CA GLU A 160 12.84 -2.10 15.17
C GLU A 160 12.77 -2.67 13.75
N ASN A 161 12.46 -3.97 13.64
CA ASN A 161 12.29 -4.69 12.38
C ASN A 161 10.96 -5.47 12.37
N ALA A 162 10.00 -5.09 13.23
CA ALA A 162 8.71 -5.74 13.29
C ALA A 162 7.93 -5.49 11.99
N ARG A 163 7.20 -6.49 11.50
CA ARG A 163 6.20 -6.31 10.44
C ARG A 163 4.81 -6.45 11.02
N ALA A 164 3.94 -5.50 10.70
CA ALA A 164 2.54 -5.55 11.07
C ALA A 164 1.87 -6.73 10.37
N GLU A 165 1.27 -7.60 11.18
CA GLU A 165 0.43 -8.68 10.69
C GLU A 165 -0.97 -8.15 10.41
N VAL A 166 -1.46 -8.40 9.21
CA VAL A 166 -2.84 -8.11 8.81
C VAL A 166 -3.48 -9.46 8.50
N PRO A 167 -4.01 -10.15 9.50
CA PRO A 167 -4.41 -11.56 9.35
C PRO A 167 -5.53 -11.75 8.33
N HIS A 168 -6.36 -10.72 8.13
CA HIS A 168 -7.51 -10.76 7.24
C HIS A 168 -7.86 -9.35 6.75
N VAL A 169 -8.27 -9.25 5.49
CA VAL A 169 -8.74 -8.00 4.87
C VAL A 169 -10.24 -8.12 4.57
N VAL A 170 -11.01 -7.12 5.00
CA VAL A 170 -12.43 -6.99 4.68
C VAL A 170 -12.63 -5.80 3.76
N VAL A 171 -13.31 -6.01 2.64
CA VAL A 171 -13.66 -4.98 1.65
C VAL A 171 -15.17 -4.90 1.55
N ASN A 172 -15.75 -3.85 2.13
CA ASN A 172 -17.19 -3.58 2.13
C ASN A 172 -17.62 -2.62 1.03
N SER A 173 -16.69 -1.83 0.50
CA SER A 173 -16.97 -0.76 -0.45
C SER A 173 -15.84 -0.60 -1.47
N PRO A 174 -16.13 -0.13 -2.70
CA PRO A 174 -15.08 0.26 -3.64
C PRO A 174 -14.22 1.43 -3.15
N ALA A 175 -14.63 2.13 -2.09
CA ALA A 175 -13.88 3.20 -1.45
C ALA A 175 -12.90 2.73 -0.36
N ASP A 176 -12.93 1.44 0.02
CA ASP A 176 -12.00 0.88 1.00
C ASP A 176 -10.59 0.74 0.42
N GLU A 177 -9.59 0.45 1.26
CA GLU A 177 -8.18 0.35 0.85
C GLU A 177 -7.97 -0.66 -0.30
N PHE A 178 -8.56 -1.84 -0.14
CA PHE A 178 -8.61 -2.87 -1.18
C PHE A 178 -9.89 -2.80 -2.02
N GLY A 179 -10.53 -1.62 -2.05
CA GLY A 179 -11.77 -1.39 -2.78
C GLY A 179 -11.67 -1.80 -4.24
N TRP A 180 -10.49 -1.72 -4.86
CA TRP A 180 -10.23 -2.21 -6.21
C TRP A 180 -10.57 -3.71 -6.45
N LEU A 181 -10.65 -4.54 -5.41
CA LEU A 181 -11.16 -5.91 -5.48
C LEU A 181 -12.69 -5.95 -5.63
N HIS A 182 -13.40 -4.99 -5.06
CA HIS A 182 -14.86 -4.91 -5.06
C HIS A 182 -15.44 -4.91 -6.48
N PRO A 183 -16.55 -5.62 -6.75
CA PRO A 183 -17.14 -5.70 -8.09
C PRO A 183 -17.58 -4.33 -8.60
N ALA A 184 -18.04 -3.44 -7.70
CA ALA A 184 -18.48 -2.08 -8.04
C ALA A 184 -17.34 -1.07 -8.32
N SER A 185 -16.08 -1.51 -8.30
CA SER A 185 -14.94 -0.62 -8.54
C SER A 185 -14.87 -0.15 -9.98
N ALA A 186 -14.57 1.14 -10.14
CA ALA A 186 -14.66 1.88 -11.38
C ALA A 186 -13.45 1.62 -12.32
N TYR A 187 -13.23 0.36 -12.65
CA TYR A 187 -12.25 -0.10 -13.63
C TYR A 187 -12.99 -0.77 -14.78
N PRO A 188 -13.34 -0.01 -15.83
CA PRO A 188 -14.12 -0.56 -16.93
C PRO A 188 -13.29 -1.55 -17.76
N PHE A 189 -13.95 -2.53 -18.36
CA PHE A 189 -13.30 -3.59 -19.13
C PHE A 189 -14.23 -4.10 -20.24
N VAL A 190 -13.66 -4.84 -21.19
CA VAL A 190 -14.41 -5.52 -22.25
C VAL A 190 -14.49 -7.01 -21.95
N LEU A 191 -15.69 -7.59 -22.00
CA LEU A 191 -15.92 -9.03 -21.91
C LEU A 191 -16.87 -9.44 -23.02
N ASP A 192 -16.50 -10.46 -23.79
CA ASP A 192 -17.26 -10.97 -24.95
C ASP A 192 -17.67 -9.87 -25.94
N GLY A 193 -16.76 -8.92 -26.19
CA GLY A 193 -16.99 -7.79 -27.08
C GLY A 193 -17.92 -6.70 -26.55
N GLN A 194 -18.40 -6.83 -25.31
CA GLN A 194 -19.25 -5.83 -24.65
C GLN A 194 -18.46 -5.00 -23.64
N TYR A 195 -18.81 -3.72 -23.52
CA TYR A 195 -18.23 -2.82 -22.53
C TYR A 195 -18.95 -2.94 -21.19
N TRP A 196 -18.19 -3.10 -20.11
CA TRP A 196 -18.67 -3.19 -18.74
C TRP A 196 -18.12 -2.03 -17.93
N ARG A 197 -19.01 -1.24 -17.33
CA ARG A 197 -18.60 -0.12 -16.47
C ARG A 197 -17.95 -0.62 -15.17
N THR A 198 -18.54 -1.66 -14.57
CA THR A 198 -18.02 -2.34 -13.39
C THR A 198 -18.39 -3.83 -13.47
N ALA A 199 -17.82 -4.65 -12.58
CA ALA A 199 -18.21 -6.07 -12.46
C ALA A 199 -19.47 -6.26 -11.59
N HIS A 200 -20.05 -5.19 -11.05
CA HIS A 200 -21.23 -5.26 -10.19
C HIS A 200 -22.53 -5.49 -10.99
N PRO A 201 -23.44 -6.37 -10.52
CA PRO A 201 -24.68 -6.72 -11.24
C PRO A 201 -25.52 -5.56 -11.75
N ARG A 202 -25.52 -4.43 -11.03
CA ARG A 202 -26.23 -3.20 -11.44
C ARG A 202 -25.78 -2.64 -12.80
N ASP A 203 -24.52 -2.88 -13.18
CA ASP A 203 -23.88 -2.34 -14.37
C ASP A 203 -23.74 -3.40 -15.47
N TRP A 204 -24.31 -4.60 -15.27
CA TRP A 204 -24.25 -5.67 -16.25
C TRP A 204 -25.10 -5.35 -17.48
N PRO A 205 -24.66 -5.76 -18.69
CA PRO A 205 -25.46 -5.64 -19.89
C PRO A 205 -26.84 -6.31 -19.74
N TRP A 206 -27.86 -5.70 -20.32
CA TRP A 206 -29.17 -6.34 -20.43
C TRP A 206 -29.09 -7.50 -21.46
N PRO A 207 -29.74 -8.67 -21.25
CA PRO A 207 -30.71 -9.02 -20.20
C PRO A 207 -30.09 -9.61 -18.92
N LEU A 208 -28.76 -9.74 -18.84
CA LEU A 208 -28.08 -10.37 -17.71
C LEU A 208 -28.48 -9.72 -16.38
N ALA A 209 -28.45 -8.39 -16.30
CA ALA A 209 -28.87 -7.66 -15.11
C ALA A 209 -30.30 -8.00 -14.60
N ARG A 210 -31.24 -8.39 -15.49
CA ARG A 210 -32.61 -8.73 -15.12
C ARG A 210 -32.70 -10.13 -14.49
N ALA A 211 -31.97 -11.10 -15.03
CA ALA A 211 -32.02 -12.50 -14.56
C ALA A 211 -31.47 -12.67 -13.13
N TRP A 212 -30.52 -11.82 -12.71
CA TRP A 212 -29.73 -12.06 -11.50
C TRP A 212 -30.17 -11.26 -10.27
N ARG A 213 -31.06 -10.27 -10.42
CA ARG A 213 -31.73 -9.65 -9.25
C ARG A 213 -32.52 -10.66 -8.41
N SER A 214 -32.82 -11.84 -8.96
CA SER A 214 -33.58 -12.91 -8.31
C SER A 214 -32.75 -14.06 -7.71
N GLN A 215 -31.43 -14.18 -7.96
CA GLN A 215 -30.61 -15.32 -7.49
C GLN A 215 -29.12 -14.95 -7.22
N PRO A 216 -28.82 -14.24 -6.12
CA PRO A 216 -27.48 -13.70 -5.84
C PRO A 216 -26.42 -14.73 -5.38
N THR A 217 -26.77 -16.00 -5.16
CA THR A 217 -25.87 -17.03 -4.59
C THR A 217 -25.68 -18.26 -5.48
N GLY A 218 -26.10 -18.21 -6.74
CA GLY A 218 -25.98 -19.34 -7.68
C GLY A 218 -24.55 -19.62 -8.15
N SER A 219 -24.26 -20.88 -8.52
CA SER A 219 -23.00 -21.28 -9.17
C SER A 219 -22.70 -20.49 -10.45
N GLU A 220 -23.76 -20.11 -11.16
CA GLU A 220 -23.68 -19.31 -12.38
C GLU A 220 -23.34 -17.84 -12.11
N TYR A 221 -23.78 -17.26 -10.97
CA TYR A 221 -23.32 -15.95 -10.52
C TYR A 221 -21.79 -15.97 -10.32
N ARG A 222 -21.27 -16.96 -9.57
CA ARG A 222 -19.82 -17.17 -9.37
C ARG A 222 -19.09 -17.24 -10.71
N ARG A 223 -19.61 -18.00 -11.67
CA ARG A 223 -19.03 -18.15 -13.02
C ARG A 223 -18.92 -16.82 -13.76
N ILE A 224 -20.01 -16.05 -13.79
CA ILE A 224 -20.06 -14.76 -14.51
C ILE A 224 -19.12 -13.74 -13.85
N VAL A 225 -19.23 -13.55 -12.52
CA VAL A 225 -18.40 -12.56 -11.84
C VAL A 225 -16.93 -12.95 -11.89
N LYS A 226 -16.60 -14.25 -11.88
CA LYS A 226 -15.24 -14.75 -12.12
C LYS A 226 -14.71 -14.31 -13.49
N ALA A 227 -15.48 -14.52 -14.56
CA ALA A 227 -15.10 -14.10 -15.91
C ALA A 227 -14.93 -12.58 -16.01
N ALA A 228 -15.84 -11.82 -15.41
CA ALA A 228 -15.76 -10.36 -15.34
C ALA A 228 -14.51 -9.87 -14.60
N LEU A 229 -14.20 -10.45 -13.43
CA LEU A 229 -13.01 -10.11 -12.66
C LEU A 229 -11.73 -10.47 -13.42
N LEU A 230 -11.66 -11.65 -14.03
CA LEU A 230 -10.52 -12.06 -14.86
C LEU A 230 -10.31 -11.08 -16.02
N ALA A 231 -11.36 -10.74 -16.77
CA ALA A 231 -11.28 -9.77 -17.87
C ALA A 231 -10.77 -8.40 -17.38
N ARG A 232 -11.30 -7.93 -16.25
CA ARG A 232 -10.88 -6.68 -15.59
C ARG A 232 -9.40 -6.72 -15.21
N PHE A 233 -8.93 -7.75 -14.51
CA PHE A 233 -7.54 -7.82 -14.09
C PHE A 233 -6.58 -7.99 -15.27
N VAL A 234 -6.95 -8.75 -16.31
CA VAL A 234 -6.12 -8.90 -17.52
C VAL A 234 -5.94 -7.58 -18.26
N GLN A 235 -6.98 -6.73 -18.32
CA GLN A 235 -6.95 -5.45 -19.02
C GLN A 235 -6.33 -4.30 -18.20
N HIS A 236 -6.13 -4.50 -16.90
CA HIS A 236 -5.59 -3.49 -15.98
C HIS A 236 -4.32 -4.00 -15.30
N ASP A 237 -3.17 -3.75 -15.92
CA ASP A 237 -1.85 -4.24 -15.45
C ASP A 237 -1.53 -3.93 -13.99
N THR A 238 -1.87 -2.72 -13.53
CA THR A 238 -1.65 -2.31 -12.14
C THR A 238 -2.49 -3.15 -11.19
N LEU A 239 -3.75 -3.43 -11.52
CA LEU A 239 -4.61 -4.29 -10.70
C LEU A 239 -4.13 -5.74 -10.70
N ARG A 240 -3.69 -6.25 -11.85
CA ARG A 240 -3.10 -7.58 -11.97
C ARG A 240 -1.90 -7.75 -11.04
N LYS A 241 -1.01 -6.75 -11.01
CA LYS A 241 0.17 -6.74 -10.12
C LYS A 241 -0.23 -6.72 -8.65
N ARG A 242 -1.21 -5.88 -8.27
CA ARG A 242 -1.77 -5.82 -6.91
C ARG A 242 -2.34 -7.17 -6.48
N LEU A 243 -3.11 -7.82 -7.36
CA LEU A 243 -3.70 -9.13 -7.10
C LEU A 243 -2.64 -10.22 -6.89
N LYS A 244 -1.59 -10.27 -7.73
CA LYS A 244 -0.50 -11.25 -7.59
C LYS A 244 0.34 -11.05 -6.34
N ALA A 245 0.39 -9.82 -5.84
CA ALA A 245 1.16 -9.48 -4.64
C ALA A 245 0.42 -9.84 -3.34
N LEU A 246 -0.91 -9.96 -3.40
CA LEU A 246 -1.76 -10.28 -2.27
C LEU A 246 -1.35 -11.61 -1.61
N ARG A 247 -1.17 -11.59 -0.28
CA ARG A 247 -0.80 -12.79 0.51
C ARG A 247 -1.77 -13.11 1.63
N TRP A 248 -2.69 -12.19 1.92
CA TRP A 248 -3.63 -12.31 3.03
C TRP A 248 -4.99 -12.75 2.51
N PRO A 249 -5.73 -13.57 3.26
CA PRO A 249 -7.10 -13.91 2.91
C PRO A 249 -7.96 -12.64 2.86
N VAL A 250 -8.85 -12.55 1.87
CA VAL A 250 -9.69 -11.36 1.67
C VAL A 250 -11.16 -11.74 1.56
N THR A 251 -12.00 -11.07 2.33
CA THR A 251 -13.45 -11.12 2.16
C THR A 251 -13.92 -9.84 1.51
N VAL A 252 -14.67 -9.97 0.43
CA VAL A 252 -15.20 -8.84 -0.34
C VAL A 252 -16.72 -8.94 -0.36
N ALA A 253 -17.39 -7.84 0.01
CA ALA A 253 -18.84 -7.72 -0.09
C ALA A 253 -19.30 -7.98 -1.53
N ASP A 254 -20.48 -8.59 -1.66
CA ASP A 254 -21.11 -8.97 -2.91
C ASP A 254 -20.32 -9.99 -3.77
N LEU A 255 -19.22 -10.55 -3.28
CA LEU A 255 -18.51 -11.66 -3.93
C LEU A 255 -18.70 -12.98 -3.18
N PRO A 256 -18.82 -14.11 -3.91
CA PRO A 256 -18.75 -15.43 -3.30
C PRO A 256 -17.42 -15.65 -2.59
N GLU A 257 -17.45 -16.33 -1.45
CA GLU A 257 -16.25 -16.67 -0.67
C GLU A 257 -15.23 -17.47 -1.50
N GLY A 258 -13.95 -17.18 -1.33
CA GLY A 258 -12.83 -17.84 -2.02
C GLY A 258 -12.65 -17.43 -3.50
N LEU A 259 -13.53 -16.57 -4.04
CA LEU A 259 -13.47 -16.20 -5.45
C LEU A 259 -12.24 -15.35 -5.78
N VAL A 260 -11.82 -14.46 -4.88
CA VAL A 260 -10.65 -13.61 -5.11
C VAL A 260 -9.39 -14.47 -5.25
N GLU A 261 -9.25 -15.46 -4.39
CA GLU A 261 -8.17 -16.44 -4.39
C GLU A 261 -8.19 -17.29 -5.66
N GLU A 262 -9.37 -17.74 -6.11
CA GLU A 262 -9.52 -18.45 -7.38
C GLU A 262 -9.08 -17.59 -8.58
N VAL A 263 -9.46 -16.32 -8.60
CA VAL A 263 -9.09 -15.40 -9.69
C VAL A 263 -7.58 -15.14 -9.65
N ALA A 264 -7.00 -14.94 -8.46
CA ALA A 264 -5.57 -14.75 -8.29
C ALA A 264 -4.76 -15.96 -8.77
N ALA A 265 -5.23 -17.18 -8.49
CA ALA A 265 -4.57 -18.43 -8.90
C ALA A 265 -4.53 -18.64 -10.43
N LEU A 266 -5.41 -17.96 -11.18
CA LEU A 266 -5.51 -18.06 -12.63
C LEU A 266 -4.68 -17.00 -13.39
N MET A 267 -3.98 -16.11 -12.69
CA MET A 267 -3.27 -14.96 -13.26
C MET A 267 -1.75 -15.12 -13.25
#